data_AF-A0A8T6TT21-F1
#
_entry.id   AF-A0A8T6TT21-F1
#
_cell.length_a   1.000
_cell.length_b   1.000
_cell.length_c   1.000
_cell.angle_alpha   90.00
_cell.angle_beta   90.00
_cell.angle_gamma   90.00
#
_symmetry.space_group_name_H-M   'P 1'
#
loop_
_entity.id
_entity.type
_entity.pdbx_description
1 polymer ?
#
loop_
_entity_poly.entity_id
_entity_poly.type
_entity_poly.pdbx_seq_one_letter_code
_entity_poly.pdbx_strand_id
1 'polypeptide(L)'
;MRLSEFTALVQGAQDPFDPKVIQQWRKDLRRMTKIYRDIKVPERDVHQLDYAKERGYISTKEHQQGIKEHKAALEKFNEARKLFVTFRQNFEKWWQYKLLPQVKHDDRPWFHREVVEKAWKATLDLGSLFPTRYDYKTEKDLPSPWALTQERERNIKRYQKAWNAAFKAIDEYIAVVKREKERGVKMPPGTDDRPALEQMDIEGFPVLLRGWNLLKPSDAKKSVDIIRQGLKLYKENAKKRLPTMLKYTLPFHAAWECRDDQAATYDEFKTRIKLCMNWPTAGRPDIKRMAHVIAHEMGHHLWKKVLSASARKFWEAAIDADWGPIDLQRLLKLWPDDVKFSSSLADKLAKTDPTLALQIEVANSHWGGKGTKFDTKEDLQELIDQGKTVLTMKNPITDYAAKNNEEAFCEAVGSLVGYGPRTLHPLTRKWLQTILPGMRMGSFRISEMIRGADPTV
;
A
#
# COMPACT_ATOMS: atom_id res chain seq x y z
N MET A 1 21.02 20.44 2.45
CA MET A 1 20.52 20.55 1.06
C MET A 1 19.05 20.19 1.08
N ARG A 2 18.15 21.06 0.62
CA ARG A 2 16.71 20.84 0.79
C ARG A 2 16.16 19.96 -0.34
N LEU A 3 15.23 19.06 -0.03
CA LEU A 3 14.50 18.22 -1.02
C LEU A 3 13.91 19.06 -2.18
N SER A 4 13.59 20.33 -1.92
CA SER A 4 13.09 21.30 -2.90
C SER A 4 14.07 21.60 -4.04
N GLU A 5 15.37 21.41 -3.84
CA GLU A 5 16.40 21.68 -4.85
C GLU A 5 16.47 20.58 -5.93
N PHE A 6 15.95 19.37 -5.66
CA PHE A 6 16.17 18.20 -6.50
C PHE A 6 15.31 18.14 -7.77
N THR A 7 14.45 19.12 -8.05
CA THR A 7 13.50 19.08 -9.18
C THR A 7 12.91 20.43 -9.61
N ALA A 8 13.27 21.54 -8.97
CA ALA A 8 12.69 22.86 -9.24
C ALA A 8 12.85 23.30 -10.71
N LEU A 9 14.00 22.98 -11.32
CA LEU A 9 14.29 23.27 -12.73
C LEU A 9 13.38 22.49 -13.69
N VAL A 10 13.00 21.26 -13.35
CA VAL A 10 12.16 20.41 -14.20
C VAL A 10 10.68 20.78 -14.10
N GLN A 11 10.23 21.19 -12.92
CA GLN A 11 8.83 21.60 -12.71
C GLN A 11 8.51 22.96 -13.35
N GLY A 12 9.51 23.84 -13.50
CA GLY A 12 9.38 25.14 -14.16
C GLY A 12 9.69 25.16 -15.66
N ALA A 13 10.18 24.05 -16.24
CA ALA A 13 10.50 24.00 -17.66
C ALA A 13 9.22 24.10 -18.52
N GLN A 14 9.19 25.09 -19.41
CA GLN A 14 8.09 25.27 -20.36
C GLN A 14 8.12 24.22 -21.47
N ASP A 15 9.32 23.81 -21.90
CA ASP A 15 9.51 22.79 -22.94
C ASP A 15 10.00 21.45 -22.31
N PRO A 16 9.17 20.39 -22.32
CA PRO A 16 9.59 19.07 -21.85
C PRO A 16 10.64 18.40 -22.73
N PHE A 17 10.88 18.91 -23.94
CA PHE A 17 11.88 18.42 -24.89
C PHE A 17 13.25 19.12 -24.76
N ASP A 18 13.39 20.06 -23.81
CA ASP A 18 14.66 20.75 -23.55
C ASP A 18 15.73 19.75 -23.07
N PRO A 19 16.86 19.60 -23.80
CA PRO A 19 17.96 18.72 -23.38
C PRO A 19 18.47 18.99 -21.95
N LYS A 20 18.36 20.24 -21.46
CA LYS A 20 18.75 20.60 -20.09
C LYS A 20 17.92 19.86 -19.05
N VAL A 21 16.64 19.59 -19.32
CA VAL A 21 15.75 18.87 -18.40
C VAL A 21 16.23 17.42 -18.22
N ILE A 22 16.59 16.73 -19.30
CA ILE A 22 17.11 15.35 -19.24
C ILE A 22 18.47 15.31 -18.57
N GLN A 23 19.36 16.25 -18.91
CA GLN A 23 20.67 16.32 -18.26
C GLN A 23 20.55 16.57 -16.76
N GLN A 24 19.56 17.37 -16.34
CA GLN A 24 19.26 17.57 -14.93
C GLN A 24 18.80 16.27 -14.27
N TRP A 25 17.88 15.51 -14.88
CA TRP A 25 17.48 14.18 -14.37
C TRP A 25 18.66 13.22 -14.22
N ARG A 26 19.55 13.16 -15.21
CA ARG A 26 20.77 12.34 -15.17
C ARG A 26 21.69 12.78 -14.02
N LYS A 27 21.86 14.09 -13.80
CA LYS A 27 22.68 14.67 -12.73
C LYS A 27 22.11 14.34 -11.36
N ASP A 28 20.80 14.48 -11.19
CA ASP A 28 20.09 14.21 -9.95
C ASP A 28 20.16 12.73 -9.57
N LEU A 29 19.97 11.81 -10.54
CA LEU A 29 20.16 10.37 -10.30
C LEU A 29 21.58 10.05 -9.80
N ARG A 30 22.62 10.60 -10.44
CA ARG A 30 24.03 10.40 -10.01
C ARG A 30 24.28 10.94 -8.60
N ARG A 31 23.76 12.14 -8.31
CA ARG A 31 23.92 12.76 -6.99
C ARG A 31 23.21 11.95 -5.90
N MET A 32 21.98 11.53 -6.16
CA MET A 32 21.17 10.75 -5.23
C MET A 32 21.79 9.38 -4.94
N THR A 33 22.23 8.66 -5.98
CA THR A 33 22.93 7.39 -5.82
C THR A 33 24.27 7.54 -5.09
N LYS A 34 24.99 8.65 -5.30
CA LYS A 34 26.19 8.98 -4.52
C LYS A 34 25.87 9.19 -3.04
N ILE A 35 24.87 10.00 -2.70
CA ILE A 35 24.44 10.22 -1.30
C ILE A 35 24.15 8.88 -0.62
N TYR A 36 23.43 7.99 -1.30
CA TYR A 36 23.08 6.68 -0.78
C TYR A 36 24.29 5.73 -0.59
N ARG A 37 25.23 5.76 -1.55
CA ARG A 37 26.51 5.03 -1.47
C ARG A 37 27.37 5.51 -0.30
N ASP A 38 27.41 6.82 -0.08
CA ASP A 38 28.30 7.46 0.91
C ASP A 38 27.78 7.32 2.36
N ILE A 39 26.60 6.73 2.57
CA ILE A 39 26.11 6.43 3.92
C ILE A 39 27.04 5.41 4.57
N LYS A 40 27.70 5.81 5.67
CA LYS A 40 28.49 4.91 6.49
C LYS A 40 27.58 3.88 7.15
N VAL A 41 27.87 2.60 6.91
CA VAL A 41 27.19 1.48 7.57
C VAL A 41 28.03 1.09 8.79
N PRO A 42 27.48 1.13 10.01
CA PRO A 42 28.19 0.70 11.21
C PRO A 42 28.63 -0.77 11.10
N GLU A 43 29.81 -1.11 11.61
CA GLU A 43 30.38 -2.47 11.52
C GLU A 43 29.56 -3.52 12.28
N ARG A 44 28.86 -3.10 13.34
CA ARG A 44 28.00 -3.95 14.16
C ARG A 44 26.57 -3.42 14.13
N ASP A 45 25.59 -4.32 14.08
CA ASP A 45 24.20 -3.96 14.35
C ASP A 45 23.93 -3.81 15.86
N VAL A 46 22.72 -3.37 16.23
CA VAL A 46 22.37 -3.14 17.65
C VAL A 46 22.41 -4.46 18.43
N HIS A 47 21.94 -5.56 17.87
CA HIS A 47 21.97 -6.87 18.53
C HIS A 47 23.40 -7.37 18.78
N GLN A 48 24.30 -7.18 17.82
CA GLN A 48 25.72 -7.50 17.96
C GLN A 48 26.41 -6.60 18.98
N LEU A 49 26.01 -5.32 19.07
CA LEU A 49 26.50 -4.41 20.10
C LEU A 49 26.01 -4.85 21.49
N ASP A 50 24.72 -5.18 21.63
CA ASP A 50 24.13 -5.67 22.88
C ASP A 50 24.80 -6.97 23.33
N TYR A 51 24.92 -7.95 22.43
CA TYR A 51 25.62 -9.21 22.69
C TYR A 51 27.08 -9.00 23.11
N ALA A 52 27.81 -8.12 22.41
CA ALA A 52 29.20 -7.83 22.74
C ALA A 52 29.35 -7.17 24.11
N LYS A 53 28.39 -6.32 24.51
CA LYS A 53 28.37 -5.70 25.83
C LYS A 53 28.05 -6.72 26.92
N GLU A 54 27.04 -7.55 26.73
CA GLU A 54 26.65 -8.60 27.68
C GLU A 54 27.78 -9.59 27.96
N ARG A 55 28.61 -9.87 26.95
CA ARG A 55 29.79 -10.75 27.06
C ARG A 55 31.07 -10.03 27.53
N GLY A 56 31.01 -8.72 27.78
CA GLY A 56 32.16 -7.93 28.20
C GLY A 56 33.23 -7.70 27.12
N TYR A 57 32.91 -7.94 25.84
CA TYR A 57 33.84 -7.71 24.72
C TYR A 57 34.01 -6.23 24.36
N ILE A 58 33.10 -5.37 24.80
CA ILE A 58 33.18 -3.91 24.63
C ILE A 58 32.78 -3.19 25.91
N SER A 59 33.34 -2.01 26.11
CA SER A 59 32.95 -1.12 27.20
C SER A 59 31.55 -0.52 26.99
N THR A 60 30.93 -0.06 28.07
CA THR A 60 29.65 0.69 28.00
C THR A 60 29.76 1.94 27.11
N LYS A 61 30.92 2.60 27.08
CA LYS A 61 31.16 3.78 26.24
C LYS A 61 31.19 3.41 24.75
N GLU A 62 31.86 2.33 24.39
CA GLU A 62 31.88 1.82 23.01
C GLU A 62 30.50 1.37 22.56
N HIS A 63 29.74 0.70 23.43
CA HIS A 63 28.35 0.33 23.17
C HIS A 63 27.46 1.53 22.87
N GLN A 64 27.50 2.56 23.73
CA GLN A 64 26.73 3.78 23.54
C GLN A 64 27.10 4.52 22.25
N GLN A 65 28.39 4.59 21.93
CA GLN A 65 28.88 5.18 20.68
C GLN A 65 28.38 4.38 19.46
N GLY A 66 28.45 3.04 19.50
CA GLY A 66 27.93 2.18 18.43
C GLY A 66 26.43 2.37 18.20
N ILE A 67 25.62 2.47 19.27
CA ILE A 67 24.19 2.76 19.17
C ILE A 67 23.96 4.13 18.52
N LYS A 68 24.74 5.16 18.91
CA LYS A 68 24.62 6.51 18.35
C LYS A 68 24.93 6.53 16.85
N GLU A 69 25.99 5.84 16.43
CA GLU A 69 26.35 5.71 15.01
C GLU A 69 25.29 4.95 14.21
N HIS A 70 24.70 3.91 14.81
CA HIS A 70 23.60 3.17 14.21
C HIS A 70 22.37 4.05 13.95
N LYS A 71 21.95 4.83 14.96
CA LYS A 71 20.83 5.77 14.81
C LYS A 71 21.11 6.81 13.73
N ALA A 72 22.29 7.41 13.72
CA ALA A 72 22.69 8.38 12.70
C ALA A 72 22.72 7.79 11.28
N ALA A 73 23.14 6.53 11.13
CA ALA A 73 23.08 5.83 9.85
C ALA A 73 21.63 5.61 9.39
N LEU A 74 20.74 5.18 10.31
CA LEU A 74 19.32 4.96 10.02
C LEU A 74 18.61 6.25 9.57
N GLU A 75 18.90 7.37 10.23
CA GLU A 75 18.40 8.70 9.83
C GLU A 75 18.80 9.04 8.39
N LYS A 76 20.09 8.86 8.05
CA LYS A 76 20.59 9.08 6.68
C LYS A 76 19.98 8.14 5.65
N PHE A 77 19.74 6.87 6.01
CA PHE A 77 19.02 5.93 5.15
C PHE A 77 17.59 6.40 4.87
N ASN A 78 16.90 6.89 5.89
CA ASN A 78 15.55 7.43 5.75
C ASN A 78 15.53 8.70 4.88
N GLU A 79 16.53 9.57 5.01
CA GLU A 79 16.70 10.73 4.13
C GLU A 79 16.96 10.32 2.67
N ALA A 80 17.87 9.37 2.43
CA ALA A 80 18.11 8.84 1.10
C ALA A 80 16.85 8.20 0.51
N ARG A 81 16.10 7.41 1.29
CA ARG A 81 14.82 6.84 0.85
C ARG A 81 13.84 7.93 0.42
N LYS A 82 13.70 9.01 1.18
CA LYS A 82 12.85 10.17 0.82
C LYS A 82 13.29 10.79 -0.51
N LEU A 83 14.59 10.91 -0.75
CA LEU A 83 15.12 11.41 -2.03
C LEU A 83 14.76 10.47 -3.20
N PHE A 84 14.96 9.16 -3.05
CA PHE A 84 14.60 8.17 -4.06
C PHE A 84 13.12 8.19 -4.40
N VAL A 85 12.25 8.22 -3.38
CA VAL A 85 10.80 8.31 -3.57
C VAL A 85 10.43 9.59 -4.30
N THR A 86 11.00 10.73 -3.92
CA THR A 86 10.70 12.04 -4.52
C THR A 86 11.17 12.11 -5.96
N PHE A 87 12.41 11.68 -6.23
CA PHE A 87 12.99 11.62 -7.57
C PHE A 87 12.13 10.74 -8.49
N ARG A 88 11.82 9.52 -8.04
CA ARG A 88 10.97 8.57 -8.78
C ARG A 88 9.64 9.20 -9.15
N GLN A 89 8.92 9.74 -8.16
CA GLN A 89 7.59 10.30 -8.36
C GLN A 89 7.62 11.52 -9.30
N ASN A 90 8.64 12.37 -9.20
CA ASN A 90 8.73 13.56 -10.04
C ASN A 90 9.17 13.21 -11.47
N PHE A 91 10.06 12.24 -11.64
CA PHE A 91 10.43 11.74 -12.97
C PHE A 91 9.24 11.09 -13.65
N GLU A 92 8.53 10.21 -12.93
CA GLU A 92 7.30 9.58 -13.38
C GLU A 92 6.29 10.61 -13.88
N LYS A 93 6.03 11.62 -13.05
CA LYS A 93 5.16 12.74 -13.37
C LYS A 93 5.65 13.51 -14.61
N TRP A 94 6.95 13.70 -14.78
CA TRP A 94 7.47 14.41 -15.95
C TRP A 94 7.30 13.58 -17.23
N TRP A 95 7.77 12.33 -17.28
CA TRP A 95 7.72 11.58 -18.54
C TRP A 95 6.29 11.22 -18.94
N GLN A 96 5.42 10.91 -17.97
CA GLN A 96 4.01 10.61 -18.25
C GLN A 96 3.26 11.84 -18.71
N TYR A 97 3.37 12.98 -18.01
CA TYR A 97 2.44 14.10 -18.22
C TYR A 97 2.99 15.27 -19.02
N LYS A 98 4.30 15.30 -19.22
CA LYS A 98 4.98 16.40 -19.91
C LYS A 98 5.65 15.91 -21.19
N LEU A 99 6.33 14.76 -21.15
CA LEU A 99 7.09 14.25 -22.29
C LEU A 99 6.21 13.52 -23.32
N LEU A 100 5.40 12.55 -22.86
CA LEU A 100 4.63 11.69 -23.75
C LEU A 100 3.21 12.24 -24.03
N PRO A 101 2.74 12.19 -25.28
CA PRO A 101 1.35 12.37 -25.66
C PRO A 101 0.45 11.35 -24.96
N GLN A 102 -0.75 11.79 -24.61
CA GLN A 102 -1.75 10.94 -23.98
C GLN A 102 -2.55 10.17 -25.03
N VAL A 103 -1.93 9.16 -25.62
CA VAL A 103 -2.56 8.25 -26.59
C VAL A 103 -3.02 6.96 -25.89
N LYS A 104 -4.17 6.43 -26.32
CA LYS A 104 -4.67 5.11 -25.88
C LYS A 104 -3.59 4.07 -26.11
N HIS A 105 -3.54 3.06 -25.24
CA HIS A 105 -2.50 2.04 -25.26
C HIS A 105 -2.31 1.37 -26.64
N ASP A 106 -3.41 1.09 -27.33
CA ASP A 106 -3.40 0.37 -28.60
C ASP A 106 -2.96 1.26 -29.78
N ASP A 107 -3.16 2.58 -29.66
CA ASP A 107 -2.82 3.59 -30.66
C ASP A 107 -1.39 4.12 -30.51
N ARG A 108 -0.61 3.62 -29.54
CA ARG A 108 0.75 4.10 -29.29
C ARG A 108 1.72 3.63 -30.38
N PRO A 109 2.46 4.54 -31.04
CA PRO A 109 3.61 4.17 -31.86
C PRO A 109 4.62 3.34 -31.07
N TRP A 110 5.40 2.49 -31.76
CA TRP A 110 6.35 1.59 -31.10
C TRP A 110 7.34 2.33 -30.18
N PHE A 111 7.84 3.50 -30.60
CA PHE A 111 8.79 4.30 -29.82
C PHE A 111 8.17 4.89 -28.54
N HIS A 112 6.85 5.15 -28.51
CA HIS A 112 6.16 5.52 -27.27
C HIS A 112 6.10 4.35 -26.31
N ARG A 113 5.77 3.15 -26.81
CA ARG A 113 5.72 1.94 -25.99
C ARG A 113 7.09 1.66 -25.37
N GLU A 114 8.16 1.87 -26.12
CA GLU A 114 9.51 1.70 -25.61
C GLU A 114 9.85 2.70 -24.48
N VAL A 115 9.54 3.99 -24.63
CA VAL A 115 9.73 4.96 -23.54
C VAL A 115 8.92 4.54 -22.31
N VAL A 116 7.65 4.18 -22.47
CA VAL A 116 6.78 3.75 -21.37
C VAL A 116 7.38 2.55 -20.66
N GLU A 117 7.74 1.49 -21.40
CA GLU A 117 8.29 0.26 -20.85
C GLU A 117 9.59 0.52 -20.07
N LYS A 118 10.55 1.24 -20.68
CA LYS A 118 11.86 1.47 -20.05
C LYS A 118 11.78 2.46 -18.88
N ALA A 119 11.01 3.55 -19.02
CA ALA A 119 10.81 4.52 -17.94
C ALA A 119 10.03 3.92 -16.77
N TRP A 120 9.02 3.07 -17.04
CA TRP A 120 8.29 2.34 -16.02
C TRP A 120 9.20 1.36 -15.29
N LYS A 121 9.98 0.54 -16.02
CA LYS A 121 10.96 -0.37 -15.41
C LYS A 121 11.95 0.37 -14.51
N ALA A 122 12.51 1.49 -14.98
CA ALA A 122 13.44 2.30 -14.19
C ALA A 122 12.80 2.85 -12.90
N THR A 123 11.53 3.27 -12.99
CA THR A 123 10.71 3.76 -11.86
C THR A 123 10.44 2.63 -10.86
N LEU A 124 10.06 1.45 -11.35
CA LEU A 124 9.80 0.26 -10.53
C LEU A 124 11.06 -0.21 -9.82
N ASP A 125 12.16 -0.43 -10.56
CA ASP A 125 13.42 -0.93 -10.03
C ASP A 125 13.90 -0.02 -8.89
N LEU A 126 13.82 1.31 -9.07
CA LEU A 126 14.19 2.30 -8.04
C LEU A 126 13.34 2.20 -6.76
N GLY A 127 12.08 1.77 -6.87
CA GLY A 127 11.18 1.60 -5.74
C GLY A 127 11.26 0.24 -5.05
N SER A 128 11.49 -0.83 -5.81
CA SER A 128 11.45 -2.21 -5.33
C SER A 128 12.80 -2.69 -4.78
N LEU A 129 13.91 -2.13 -5.27
CA LEU A 129 15.25 -2.61 -4.91
C LEU A 129 15.94 -1.73 -3.86
N PHE A 130 15.27 -0.73 -3.26
CA PHE A 130 15.89 0.08 -2.20
C PHE A 130 15.98 -0.77 -0.93
N PRO A 131 17.16 -1.33 -0.59
CA PRO A 131 17.28 -2.15 0.60
C PRO A 131 17.20 -1.23 1.82
N THR A 132 16.21 -1.47 2.67
CA THR A 132 16.10 -0.84 3.99
C THR A 132 16.70 -1.78 5.02
N ARG A 133 17.45 -1.23 5.99
CA ARG A 133 17.98 -1.99 7.14
C ARG A 133 16.88 -2.63 7.99
N TYR A 134 15.66 -2.10 7.85
CA TYR A 134 14.47 -2.52 8.56
C TYR A 134 13.48 -3.08 7.55
N ASP A 135 13.14 -4.36 7.70
CA ASP A 135 12.02 -4.93 6.97
C ASP A 135 10.72 -4.57 7.69
N TYR A 136 10.02 -3.58 7.15
CA TYR A 136 8.74 -3.11 7.69
C TYR A 136 7.63 -4.18 7.66
N LYS A 137 7.80 -5.29 6.92
CA LYS A 137 6.84 -6.39 6.90
C LYS A 137 7.09 -7.42 8.00
N THR A 138 8.35 -7.61 8.41
CA THR A 138 8.72 -8.63 9.39
C THR A 138 9.21 -8.04 10.71
N GLU A 139 9.31 -6.71 10.81
CA GLU A 139 9.87 -5.96 11.94
C GLU A 139 11.26 -6.42 12.37
N LYS A 140 11.98 -7.10 11.47
CA LYS A 140 13.32 -7.61 11.70
C LYS A 140 14.34 -6.69 11.04
N ASP A 141 15.47 -6.54 11.72
CA ASP A 141 16.69 -6.05 11.09
C ASP A 141 17.14 -7.07 10.03
N LEU A 142 17.27 -6.64 8.78
CA LEU A 142 17.91 -7.40 7.69
C LEU A 142 18.89 -6.46 6.97
N PRO A 143 20.01 -6.95 6.39
CA PRO A 143 20.91 -8.04 6.76
C PRO A 143 22.15 -7.48 7.51
N SER A 144 23.19 -8.29 7.73
CA SER A 144 24.46 -7.82 8.32
C SER A 144 25.00 -6.58 7.58
N PRO A 145 25.73 -5.66 8.24
CA PRO A 145 26.31 -4.47 7.62
C PRO A 145 27.04 -4.70 6.29
N TRP A 146 27.75 -5.84 6.21
CA TRP A 146 28.44 -6.28 5.01
C TRP A 146 27.47 -6.64 3.88
N ALA A 147 26.45 -7.45 4.18
CA ALA A 147 25.44 -7.84 3.20
C ALA A 147 24.66 -6.62 2.69
N LEU A 148 24.33 -5.66 3.56
CA LEU A 148 23.67 -4.41 3.17
C LEU A 148 24.53 -3.60 2.20
N THR A 149 25.84 -3.54 2.43
CA THR A 149 26.80 -2.84 1.58
C THR A 149 26.90 -3.49 0.19
N GLN A 150 26.99 -4.82 0.15
CA GLN A 150 27.05 -5.59 -1.09
C GLN A 150 25.76 -5.47 -1.90
N GLU A 151 24.62 -5.59 -1.23
CA GLU A 151 23.31 -5.45 -1.84
C GLU A 151 23.08 -4.03 -2.37
N ARG A 152 23.48 -3.01 -1.60
CA ARG A 152 23.46 -1.61 -2.02
C ARG A 152 24.21 -1.40 -3.34
N GLU A 153 25.46 -1.85 -3.45
CA GLU A 153 26.23 -1.66 -4.69
C GLU A 153 25.63 -2.44 -5.87
N ARG A 154 25.13 -3.65 -5.62
CA ARG A 154 24.41 -4.43 -6.63
C ARG A 154 23.16 -3.69 -7.12
N ASN A 155 22.38 -3.11 -6.21
CA ASN A 155 21.15 -2.39 -6.54
C ASN A 155 21.44 -1.06 -7.22
N ILE A 156 22.50 -0.32 -6.84
CA ILE A 156 22.95 0.87 -7.56
C ILE A 156 23.26 0.55 -9.03
N LYS A 157 23.99 -0.54 -9.30
CA LYS A 157 24.26 -0.98 -10.68
C LYS A 157 22.98 -1.30 -11.45
N ARG A 158 22.02 -1.96 -10.80
CA ARG A 158 20.70 -2.26 -11.41
C ARG A 158 19.94 -0.98 -11.74
N TYR A 159 19.90 0.00 -10.83
CA TYR A 159 19.31 1.31 -11.11
C TYR A 159 19.96 1.96 -12.32
N GLN A 160 21.29 2.09 -12.31
CA GLN A 160 22.01 2.74 -13.39
C GLN A 160 21.74 2.09 -14.74
N LYS A 161 21.68 0.75 -14.80
CA LYS A 161 21.31 0.02 -16.02
C LYS A 161 19.90 0.37 -16.50
N ALA A 162 18.90 0.29 -15.63
CA ALA A 162 17.50 0.56 -15.97
C ALA A 162 17.30 2.02 -16.40
N TRP A 163 17.88 2.96 -15.66
CA TRP A 163 17.79 4.39 -15.95
C TRP A 163 18.55 4.80 -17.22
N ASN A 164 19.71 4.19 -17.51
CA ASN A 164 20.39 4.43 -18.79
C ASN A 164 19.54 3.98 -19.97
N ALA A 165 18.85 2.84 -19.86
CA ALA A 165 17.92 2.38 -20.89
C ALA A 165 16.73 3.34 -21.04
N ALA A 166 16.15 3.82 -19.93
CA ALA A 166 15.07 4.80 -19.96
C ALA A 166 15.50 6.12 -20.60
N PHE A 167 16.64 6.68 -20.21
CA PHE A 167 17.13 7.93 -20.80
C PHE A 167 17.48 7.76 -22.29
N LYS A 168 18.02 6.61 -22.70
CA LYS A 168 18.29 6.33 -24.11
C LYS A 168 16.99 6.33 -24.94
N ALA A 169 15.97 5.60 -24.48
CA ALA A 169 14.67 5.57 -25.16
C ALA A 169 14.03 6.97 -25.23
N ILE A 170 14.17 7.77 -24.17
CA ILE A 170 13.71 9.16 -24.14
C ILE A 170 14.48 10.02 -25.16
N ASP A 171 15.82 9.94 -25.20
CA ASP A 171 16.63 10.71 -26.14
C ASP A 171 16.28 10.38 -27.59
N GLU A 172 16.08 9.09 -27.90
CA GLU A 172 15.63 8.61 -29.21
C GLU A 172 14.24 9.13 -29.56
N TYR A 173 13.30 9.07 -28.61
CA TYR A 173 11.96 9.64 -28.78
C TYR A 173 12.00 11.14 -29.09
N ILE A 174 12.76 11.93 -28.34
CA ILE A 174 12.89 13.37 -28.58
C ILE A 174 13.49 13.63 -29.96
N ALA A 175 14.49 12.85 -30.38
CA ALA A 175 15.08 12.99 -31.71
C ALA A 175 14.06 12.71 -32.83
N VAL A 176 13.21 11.69 -32.67
CA VAL A 176 12.11 11.40 -33.61
C VAL A 176 11.11 12.55 -33.64
N VAL A 177 10.64 13.02 -32.49
CA VAL A 177 9.67 14.13 -32.42
C VAL A 177 10.21 15.40 -33.07
N LYS A 178 11.48 15.75 -32.83
CA LYS A 178 12.13 16.91 -33.47
C LYS A 178 12.17 16.77 -34.99
N ARG A 179 12.59 15.60 -35.50
CA ARG A 179 12.65 15.31 -36.94
C ARG A 179 11.28 15.40 -37.60
N GLU A 180 10.25 14.84 -36.98
CA GLU A 180 8.88 14.87 -37.53
C GLU A 180 8.30 16.29 -37.51
N LYS A 181 8.60 17.08 -36.47
CA LYS A 181 8.23 18.51 -36.40
C LYS A 181 8.89 19.33 -37.50
N GLU A 182 10.18 19.11 -37.77
CA GLU A 182 10.93 19.76 -38.86
C GLU A 182 10.37 19.42 -40.24
N ARG A 183 9.80 18.23 -40.40
CA ARG A 183 9.13 17.77 -41.64
C ARG A 183 7.71 18.30 -41.80
N GLY A 184 7.21 19.10 -40.85
CA GLY A 184 5.82 19.59 -40.87
C GLY A 184 4.78 18.51 -40.64
N VAL A 185 5.17 17.31 -40.22
CA VAL A 185 4.24 16.24 -39.87
C VAL A 185 3.51 16.68 -38.61
N LYS A 186 2.19 16.86 -38.72
CA LYS A 186 1.34 17.00 -37.53
C LYS A 186 1.48 15.70 -36.74
N MET A 187 2.20 15.77 -35.63
CA MET A 187 2.20 14.71 -34.62
C MET A 187 0.73 14.32 -34.33
N PRO A 188 0.43 13.02 -34.10
CA PRO A 188 -0.92 12.57 -33.81
C PRO A 188 -1.59 13.51 -32.80
N PRO A 189 -2.84 13.93 -33.01
CA PRO A 189 -3.54 14.80 -32.08
C PRO A 189 -3.55 14.14 -30.70
N GLY A 190 -2.78 14.72 -29.79
CA GLY A 190 -2.62 14.26 -28.42
C GLY A 190 -1.94 15.30 -27.54
N THR A 191 -1.96 16.56 -27.98
CA THR A 191 -1.10 17.63 -27.45
C THR A 191 -1.80 18.68 -26.59
N ASP A 192 -3.06 18.48 -26.19
CA ASP A 192 -3.67 19.33 -25.15
C ASP A 192 -4.48 18.62 -24.07
N ASP A 193 -4.73 17.31 -24.18
CA ASP A 193 -5.31 16.51 -23.10
C ASP A 193 -4.24 16.17 -22.05
N ARG A 194 -3.61 17.20 -21.48
CA ARG A 194 -2.95 17.04 -20.18
C ARG A 194 -3.98 16.46 -19.23
N PRO A 195 -3.60 15.57 -18.29
CA PRO A 195 -4.54 15.05 -17.32
C PRO A 195 -5.19 16.25 -16.63
N ALA A 196 -6.48 16.40 -16.87
CA ALA A 196 -7.26 17.48 -16.32
C ALA A 196 -7.06 17.44 -14.82
N LEU A 197 -6.68 18.59 -14.27
CA LEU A 197 -6.58 18.80 -12.84
C LEU A 197 -7.80 19.58 -12.45
N GLU A 198 -8.68 18.93 -11.73
CA GLU A 198 -9.91 19.53 -11.25
C GLU A 198 -9.95 19.37 -9.73
N GLN A 199 -10.08 20.50 -9.04
CA GLN A 199 -10.36 20.49 -7.61
C GLN A 199 -11.87 20.57 -7.44
N MET A 200 -12.42 19.63 -6.68
CA MET A 200 -13.84 19.58 -6.37
C MET A 200 -14.03 19.47 -4.87
N ASP A 201 -15.09 20.09 -4.36
CA ASP A 201 -15.66 19.69 -3.08
C ASP A 201 -16.60 18.50 -3.31
N ILE A 202 -16.31 17.39 -2.66
CA ILE A 202 -17.17 16.21 -2.69
C ILE A 202 -17.57 15.88 -1.27
N GLU A 203 -18.83 16.13 -0.93
CA GLU A 203 -19.38 15.88 0.40
C GLU A 203 -18.61 16.63 1.51
N GLY A 204 -18.09 17.82 1.23
CA GLY A 204 -17.27 18.61 2.17
C GLY A 204 -15.82 18.14 2.28
N PHE A 205 -15.35 17.26 1.39
CA PHE A 205 -13.94 16.89 1.29
C PHE A 205 -13.29 17.54 0.08
N PRO A 206 -12.08 18.10 0.23
CA PRO A 206 -11.29 18.55 -0.91
C PRO A 206 -10.78 17.32 -1.68
N VAL A 207 -11.19 17.20 -2.94
CA VAL A 207 -10.78 16.12 -3.84
C VAL A 207 -10.08 16.71 -5.06
N LEU A 208 -8.84 16.30 -5.30
CA LEU A 208 -8.16 16.57 -6.56
C LEU A 208 -8.40 15.39 -7.52
N LEU A 209 -9.20 15.61 -8.56
CA LEU A 209 -9.31 14.70 -9.68
C LEU A 209 -8.16 14.94 -10.64
N ARG A 210 -7.52 13.86 -11.09
CA ARG A 210 -6.40 13.93 -12.03
C ARG A 210 -6.51 12.88 -13.12
N GLY A 211 -6.52 13.34 -14.37
CA GLY A 211 -6.52 12.46 -15.53
C GLY A 211 -7.85 11.76 -15.75
N TRP A 212 -8.95 12.34 -15.25
CA TRP A 212 -10.29 11.85 -15.51
C TRP A 212 -10.69 12.01 -16.98
N ASN A 213 -10.12 12.99 -17.70
CA ASN A 213 -10.30 13.17 -19.14
C ASN A 213 -9.62 12.07 -19.98
N LEU A 214 -8.77 11.24 -19.36
CA LEU A 214 -8.14 10.09 -20.04
C LEU A 214 -9.05 8.86 -20.06
N LEU A 215 -10.15 8.88 -19.29
CA LEU A 215 -11.20 7.88 -19.32
C LEU A 215 -12.19 8.17 -20.45
N LYS A 216 -12.90 7.13 -20.92
CA LYS A 216 -14.12 7.37 -21.69
C LYS A 216 -15.06 8.24 -20.84
N PRO A 217 -15.78 9.23 -21.38
CA PRO A 217 -16.64 10.11 -20.59
C PRO A 217 -17.63 9.38 -19.68
N SER A 218 -18.17 8.25 -20.14
CA SER A 218 -19.04 7.36 -19.34
C SER A 218 -18.33 6.74 -18.14
N ASP A 219 -17.08 6.32 -18.32
CA ASP A 219 -16.26 5.67 -17.29
C ASP A 219 -15.75 6.72 -16.29
N ALA A 220 -15.35 7.90 -16.76
CA ALA A 220 -14.99 9.04 -15.92
C ALA A 220 -16.15 9.40 -14.98
N LYS A 221 -17.35 9.57 -15.56
CA LYS A 221 -18.57 9.86 -14.79
C LYS A 221 -18.87 8.77 -13.77
N LYS A 222 -18.85 7.49 -14.19
CA LYS A 222 -19.08 6.34 -13.31
C LYS A 222 -18.08 6.32 -12.14
N SER A 223 -16.79 6.51 -12.40
CA SER A 223 -15.76 6.50 -11.35
C SER A 223 -15.93 7.66 -10.37
N VAL A 224 -16.20 8.88 -10.87
CA VAL A 224 -16.46 10.04 -10.02
C VAL A 224 -17.72 9.83 -9.18
N ASP A 225 -18.78 9.25 -9.75
CA ASP A 225 -20.03 8.97 -9.03
C ASP A 225 -19.84 7.92 -7.93
N ILE A 226 -19.01 6.89 -8.15
CA ILE A 226 -18.67 5.90 -7.13
C ILE A 226 -17.83 6.51 -6.02
N ILE A 227 -16.84 7.34 -6.36
CA ILE A 227 -16.02 8.06 -5.37
C ILE A 227 -16.90 8.99 -4.53
N ARG A 228 -17.81 9.73 -5.16
CA ARG A 228 -18.77 10.61 -4.47
C ARG A 228 -19.64 9.83 -3.48
N GLN A 229 -20.26 8.75 -3.94
CA GLN A 229 -21.11 7.91 -3.08
C GLN A 229 -20.32 7.22 -1.97
N GLY A 230 -19.09 6.77 -2.26
CA GLY A 230 -18.19 6.17 -1.27
C GLY A 230 -17.77 7.16 -0.19
N LEU A 231 -17.38 8.40 -0.57
CA LEU A 231 -17.05 9.48 0.36
C LEU A 231 -18.26 9.89 1.21
N LYS A 232 -19.46 9.96 0.61
CA LYS A 232 -20.70 10.20 1.34
C LYS A 232 -20.93 9.14 2.42
N LEU A 233 -20.90 7.87 2.03
CA LEU A 233 -21.13 6.76 2.95
C LEU A 233 -20.04 6.67 4.04
N TYR A 234 -18.77 6.89 3.66
CA TYR A 234 -17.66 7.03 4.58
C TYR A 234 -17.94 8.12 5.63
N LYS A 235 -18.32 9.34 5.20
CA LYS A 235 -18.62 10.47 6.10
C LYS A 235 -19.74 10.13 7.07
N GLU A 236 -20.84 9.61 6.56
CA GLU A 236 -22.01 9.24 7.37
C GLU A 236 -21.66 8.17 8.41
N ASN A 237 -20.95 7.11 8.01
CA ASN A 237 -20.62 6.01 8.89
C ASN A 237 -19.51 6.37 9.88
N ALA A 238 -18.48 7.12 9.45
CA ALA A 238 -17.44 7.63 10.34
C ALA A 238 -18.05 8.56 11.39
N LYS A 239 -18.93 9.49 11.02
CA LYS A 239 -19.64 10.36 11.98
C LYS A 239 -20.43 9.55 13.02
N LYS A 240 -21.06 8.45 12.61
CA LYS A 240 -21.86 7.60 13.49
C LYS A 240 -21.02 6.70 14.39
N ARG A 241 -19.90 6.18 13.90
CA ARG A 241 -19.17 5.04 14.51
C ARG A 241 -17.76 5.37 14.97
N LEU A 242 -17.05 6.21 14.23
CA LEU A 242 -15.66 6.57 14.53
C LEU A 242 -15.37 8.04 14.19
N PRO A 243 -15.93 9.01 14.95
CA PRO A 243 -15.80 10.44 14.64
C PRO A 243 -14.34 10.92 14.56
N THR A 244 -13.43 10.25 15.28
CA THR A 244 -11.99 10.52 15.24
C THR A 244 -11.44 10.49 13.81
N MET A 245 -11.96 9.64 12.91
CA MET A 245 -11.52 9.64 11.51
C MET A 245 -11.79 10.95 10.78
N LEU A 246 -12.96 11.57 11.05
CA LEU A 246 -13.32 12.85 10.44
C LEU A 246 -12.48 14.00 11.00
N LYS A 247 -12.07 13.91 12.27
CA LYS A 247 -11.19 14.90 12.90
C LYS A 247 -9.79 14.93 12.26
N TYR A 248 -9.30 13.78 11.78
CA TYR A 248 -7.96 13.64 11.19
C TYR A 248 -8.02 13.30 9.69
N THR A 249 -9.09 13.72 8.99
CA THR A 249 -9.21 13.44 7.56
C THR A 249 -8.16 14.17 6.75
N LEU A 250 -7.53 13.42 5.85
CA LEU A 250 -6.58 13.91 4.86
C LEU A 250 -7.26 14.29 3.53
N PRO A 251 -6.64 15.15 2.71
CA PRO A 251 -7.13 15.42 1.37
C PRO A 251 -7.10 14.17 0.48
N PHE A 252 -8.05 14.09 -0.46
CA PHE A 252 -8.17 12.98 -1.40
C PHE A 252 -7.64 13.36 -2.78
N HIS A 253 -6.94 12.43 -3.40
CA HIS A 253 -6.42 12.55 -4.76
C HIS A 253 -6.90 11.37 -5.59
N ALA A 254 -7.93 11.56 -6.39
CA ALA A 254 -8.39 10.54 -7.32
C ALA A 254 -7.58 10.63 -8.61
N ALA A 255 -6.91 9.54 -8.97
CA ALA A 255 -6.07 9.49 -10.16
C ALA A 255 -6.36 8.21 -10.97
N TRP A 256 -6.29 8.34 -12.29
CA TRP A 256 -6.39 7.20 -13.21
C TRP A 256 -5.21 6.21 -13.07
N GLU A 257 -4.02 6.71 -12.81
CA GLU A 257 -2.80 5.90 -12.80
C GLU A 257 -2.63 5.13 -11.50
N CYS A 258 -3.31 4.01 -11.44
CA CYS A 258 -3.09 2.98 -10.43
C CYS A 258 -2.84 1.65 -11.09
N ARG A 259 -2.23 0.73 -10.33
CA ARG A 259 -2.17 -0.68 -10.74
C ARG A 259 -3.59 -1.23 -10.80
N ASP A 260 -3.84 -2.19 -11.67
CA ASP A 260 -5.18 -2.75 -11.89
C ASP A 260 -5.76 -3.43 -10.64
N ASP A 261 -4.89 -3.86 -9.72
CA ASP A 261 -5.23 -4.48 -8.43
C ASP A 261 -5.34 -3.49 -7.26
N GLN A 262 -5.11 -2.20 -7.50
CA GLN A 262 -4.96 -1.20 -6.44
C GLN A 262 -6.19 -0.29 -6.40
N ALA A 263 -6.95 -0.33 -5.29
CA ALA A 263 -8.12 0.51 -5.09
C ALA A 263 -7.78 1.90 -4.54
N ALA A 264 -6.83 1.97 -3.61
CA ALA A 264 -6.35 3.20 -3.01
C ALA A 264 -4.96 3.00 -2.36
N THR A 265 -4.37 4.09 -1.85
CA THR A 265 -3.17 4.06 -1.00
C THR A 265 -3.05 5.33 -0.16
N TYR A 266 -2.65 5.16 1.09
CA TYR A 266 -2.15 6.22 1.95
C TYR A 266 -0.72 6.64 1.55
N ASP A 267 -0.59 7.86 1.03
CA ASP A 267 0.69 8.47 0.65
C ASP A 267 1.27 9.23 1.84
N GLU A 268 2.02 8.54 2.70
CA GLU A 268 2.58 9.10 3.94
C GLU A 268 3.42 10.36 3.70
N PHE A 269 4.15 10.43 2.59
CA PHE A 269 5.04 11.55 2.28
C PHE A 269 4.28 12.82 1.90
N LYS A 270 3.14 12.66 1.21
CA LYS A 270 2.29 13.78 0.77
C LYS A 270 1.06 13.99 1.63
N THR A 271 0.92 13.21 2.70
CA THR A 271 -0.14 13.34 3.71
C THR A 271 -1.52 13.42 3.07
N ARG A 272 -1.82 12.43 2.21
CA ARG A 272 -3.05 12.36 1.41
C ARG A 272 -3.48 10.92 1.17
N ILE A 273 -4.74 10.73 0.81
CA ILE A 273 -5.26 9.44 0.33
C ILE A 273 -5.33 9.48 -1.20
N LYS A 274 -4.64 8.57 -1.87
CA LYS A 274 -4.74 8.39 -3.33
C LYS A 274 -5.85 7.37 -3.62
N LEU A 275 -6.87 7.75 -4.37
CA LEU A 275 -7.94 6.88 -4.85
C LEU A 275 -7.72 6.53 -6.32
N CYS A 276 -7.97 5.29 -6.70
CA CYS A 276 -7.73 4.80 -8.05
C CYS A 276 -9.01 4.86 -8.88
N MET A 277 -9.00 5.63 -9.96
CA MET A 277 -10.21 5.85 -10.78
C MET A 277 -10.50 4.69 -11.76
N ASN A 278 -9.53 3.82 -12.03
CA ASN A 278 -9.70 2.61 -12.85
C ASN A 278 -10.33 1.44 -12.09
N TRP A 279 -10.13 1.37 -10.77
CA TRP A 279 -10.65 0.29 -9.95
C TRP A 279 -12.19 0.21 -9.91
N PRO A 280 -12.94 1.32 -9.75
CA PRO A 280 -14.41 1.33 -9.79
C PRO A 280 -15.02 0.88 -11.14
N THR A 281 -14.24 0.90 -12.22
CA THR A 281 -14.70 0.52 -13.56
C THR A 281 -14.54 -0.97 -13.85
N ALA A 282 -13.69 -1.69 -13.11
CA ALA A 282 -13.36 -3.11 -13.32
C ALA A 282 -14.37 -4.12 -12.71
N GLY A 283 -15.66 -3.77 -12.64
CA GLY A 283 -16.70 -4.64 -12.08
C GLY A 283 -18.01 -3.93 -11.75
N ARG A 284 -18.85 -4.60 -10.94
CA ARG A 284 -20.07 -3.98 -10.37
C ARG A 284 -19.66 -2.94 -9.32
N PRO A 285 -20.25 -1.73 -9.35
CA PRO A 285 -19.99 -0.70 -8.33
C PRO A 285 -20.33 -1.22 -6.93
N ASP A 286 -19.37 -1.23 -6.02
CA ASP A 286 -19.61 -1.51 -4.61
C ASP A 286 -19.25 -0.28 -3.75
N ILE A 287 -20.29 0.50 -3.42
CA ILE A 287 -20.17 1.72 -2.63
C ILE A 287 -19.70 1.43 -1.20
N LYS A 288 -20.13 0.30 -0.61
CA LYS A 288 -19.71 -0.07 0.75
C LYS A 288 -18.23 -0.44 0.75
N ARG A 289 -17.77 -1.17 -0.27
CA ARG A 289 -16.35 -1.48 -0.45
C ARG A 289 -15.53 -0.23 -0.70
N MET A 290 -16.00 0.75 -1.48
CA MET A 290 -15.30 2.03 -1.63
C MET A 290 -15.18 2.77 -0.27
N ALA A 291 -16.26 2.81 0.52
CA ALA A 291 -16.22 3.41 1.86
C ALA A 291 -15.28 2.64 2.81
N HIS A 292 -15.23 1.31 2.72
CA HIS A 292 -14.25 0.48 3.41
C HIS A 292 -12.85 0.92 3.00
N VAL A 293 -12.52 0.91 1.71
CA VAL A 293 -11.18 1.24 1.18
C VAL A 293 -10.73 2.62 1.65
N ILE A 294 -11.60 3.63 1.55
CA ILE A 294 -11.31 4.97 2.08
C ILE A 294 -10.99 4.94 3.57
N ALA A 295 -11.78 4.20 4.36
CA ALA A 295 -11.56 4.07 5.79
C ALA A 295 -10.31 3.27 6.14
N HIS A 296 -9.98 2.23 5.38
CA HIS A 296 -8.76 1.44 5.51
C HIS A 296 -7.53 2.34 5.34
N GLU A 297 -7.48 3.11 4.25
CA GLU A 297 -6.33 3.98 3.99
C GLU A 297 -6.20 5.11 5.02
N MET A 298 -7.33 5.64 5.49
CA MET A 298 -7.32 6.57 6.62
C MET A 298 -6.89 5.90 7.93
N GLY A 299 -7.13 4.60 8.07
CA GLY A 299 -6.63 3.75 9.15
C GLY A 299 -5.10 3.80 9.23
N HIS A 300 -4.39 3.72 8.10
CA HIS A 300 -2.93 3.88 8.10
C HIS A 300 -2.49 5.24 8.65
N HIS A 301 -3.21 6.32 8.32
CA HIS A 301 -2.92 7.64 8.87
C HIS A 301 -3.14 7.67 10.39
N LEU A 302 -4.27 7.16 10.87
CA LEU A 302 -4.56 7.06 12.30
C LEU A 302 -3.49 6.25 13.03
N TRP A 303 -3.13 5.08 12.51
CA TRP A 303 -2.11 4.20 13.07
C TRP A 303 -0.77 4.92 13.24
N LYS A 304 -0.30 5.58 12.18
CA LYS A 304 1.05 6.15 12.16
C LYS A 304 1.16 7.50 12.85
N LYS A 305 0.10 8.32 12.86
CA LYS A 305 0.17 9.73 13.26
C LYS A 305 -0.74 10.11 14.44
N VAL A 306 -1.75 9.29 14.75
CA VAL A 306 -2.75 9.63 15.77
C VAL A 306 -2.71 8.68 16.96
N LEU A 307 -2.58 7.37 16.74
CA LEU A 307 -2.51 6.40 17.82
C LEU A 307 -1.25 6.61 18.67
N SER A 308 -1.44 6.55 19.99
CA SER A 308 -0.31 6.56 20.92
C SER A 308 0.50 5.27 20.82
N ALA A 309 1.76 5.32 21.27
CA ALA A 309 2.61 4.14 21.31
C ALA A 309 2.03 3.01 22.19
N SER A 310 1.39 3.36 23.31
CA SER A 310 0.72 2.37 24.18
C SER A 310 -0.49 1.72 23.50
N ALA A 311 -1.27 2.48 22.73
CA ALA A 311 -2.41 1.96 21.99
C ALA A 311 -1.99 0.96 20.91
N ARG A 312 -0.93 1.29 20.15
CA ARG A 312 -0.35 0.36 19.15
C ARG A 312 0.17 -0.91 19.80
N LYS A 313 0.95 -0.80 20.88
CA LYS A 313 1.45 -1.96 21.63
C LYS A 313 0.33 -2.86 22.16
N PHE A 314 -0.76 -2.27 22.65
CA PHE A 314 -1.92 -3.05 23.09
C PHE A 314 -2.54 -3.81 21.91
N TRP A 315 -2.73 -3.14 20.78
CA TRP A 315 -3.29 -3.76 19.57
C TRP A 315 -2.41 -4.89 19.05
N GLU A 316 -1.11 -4.65 18.90
CA GLU A 316 -0.12 -5.65 18.49
C GLU A 316 -0.19 -6.88 19.40
N ALA A 317 -0.11 -6.68 20.72
CA ALA A 317 -0.19 -7.79 21.67
C ALA A 317 -1.52 -8.56 21.60
N ALA A 318 -2.64 -7.85 21.38
CA ALA A 318 -3.95 -8.47 21.25
C ALA A 318 -4.06 -9.33 19.97
N ILE A 319 -3.60 -8.81 18.83
CA ILE A 319 -3.59 -9.56 17.56
C ILE A 319 -2.62 -10.75 17.63
N ASP A 320 -1.42 -10.57 18.17
CA ASP A 320 -0.42 -11.64 18.29
C ASP A 320 -0.93 -12.79 19.17
N ALA A 321 -1.62 -12.47 20.28
CA ALA A 321 -2.22 -13.46 21.18
C ALA A 321 -3.47 -14.14 20.60
N ASP A 322 -4.08 -13.57 19.56
CA ASP A 322 -5.30 -14.10 18.95
C ASP A 322 -5.07 -15.30 18.04
N TRP A 323 -3.82 -15.55 17.63
CA TRP A 323 -3.51 -16.68 16.78
C TRP A 323 -3.73 -18.01 17.50
N GLY A 324 -4.27 -18.98 16.77
CA GLY A 324 -4.49 -20.33 17.27
C GLY A 324 -4.66 -21.36 16.17
N PRO A 325 -4.64 -22.64 16.53
CA PRO A 325 -4.89 -23.72 15.58
C PRO A 325 -6.34 -23.67 15.09
N ILE A 326 -6.53 -23.88 13.78
CA ILE A 326 -7.84 -24.19 13.22
C ILE A 326 -8.09 -25.70 13.32
N ASP A 327 -9.33 -26.10 13.59
CA ASP A 327 -9.70 -27.50 13.70
C ASP A 327 -9.89 -28.12 12.31
N LEU A 328 -8.82 -28.74 11.79
CA LEU A 328 -8.81 -29.37 10.47
C LEU A 328 -9.80 -30.54 10.36
N GLN A 329 -10.02 -31.29 11.45
CA GLN A 329 -10.97 -32.41 11.47
C GLN A 329 -12.40 -31.90 11.36
N ARG A 330 -12.73 -30.83 12.08
CA ARG A 330 -14.02 -30.14 11.94
C ARG A 330 -14.19 -29.59 10.52
N LEU A 331 -13.16 -28.98 9.94
CA LEU A 331 -13.22 -28.47 8.57
C LEU A 331 -13.48 -29.58 7.56
N LEU A 332 -12.76 -30.69 7.65
CA LEU A 332 -12.91 -31.84 6.76
C LEU A 332 -14.34 -32.40 6.84
N LYS A 333 -14.90 -32.51 8.05
CA LYS A 333 -16.28 -32.96 8.27
C LYS A 333 -17.33 -32.00 7.69
N LEU A 334 -17.06 -30.70 7.73
CA LEU A 334 -17.94 -29.67 7.19
C LEU A 334 -17.83 -29.53 5.67
N TRP A 335 -16.84 -30.15 5.04
CA TRP A 335 -16.54 -30.00 3.62
C TRP A 335 -17.53 -30.79 2.74
N PRO A 336 -18.46 -30.12 2.03
CA PRO A 336 -19.45 -30.80 1.21
C PRO A 336 -18.81 -31.52 0.02
N ASP A 337 -19.35 -32.67 -0.37
CA ASP A 337 -18.79 -33.46 -1.48
C ASP A 337 -18.90 -32.76 -2.84
N ASP A 338 -19.84 -31.80 -2.99
CA ASP A 338 -19.99 -30.98 -4.19
C ASP A 338 -19.06 -29.76 -4.24
N VAL A 339 -18.25 -29.54 -3.19
CA VAL A 339 -17.34 -28.39 -3.08
C VAL A 339 -15.91 -28.82 -3.37
N LYS A 340 -15.37 -28.30 -4.47
CA LYS A 340 -13.99 -28.60 -4.87
C LYS A 340 -12.92 -27.75 -4.18
N PHE A 341 -13.26 -26.52 -3.82
CA PHE A 341 -12.28 -25.52 -3.37
C PHE A 341 -12.61 -24.92 -2.00
N SER A 342 -11.58 -24.64 -1.20
CA SER A 342 -11.72 -24.00 0.11
C SER A 342 -12.41 -22.63 0.07
N SER A 343 -12.19 -21.84 -1.00
CA SER A 343 -12.91 -20.58 -1.22
C SER A 343 -14.42 -20.79 -1.35
N SER A 344 -14.84 -21.79 -2.12
CA SER A 344 -16.25 -22.15 -2.26
C SER A 344 -16.85 -22.66 -0.94
N LEU A 345 -16.05 -23.34 -0.10
CA LEU A 345 -16.48 -23.72 1.24
C LEU A 345 -16.69 -22.50 2.13
N ALA A 346 -15.73 -21.56 2.14
CA ALA A 346 -15.84 -20.30 2.87
C ALA A 346 -17.08 -19.51 2.44
N ASP A 347 -17.35 -19.39 1.14
CA ASP A 347 -18.54 -18.72 0.60
C ASP A 347 -19.85 -19.35 1.10
N LYS A 348 -19.91 -20.69 1.17
CA LYS A 348 -21.09 -21.40 1.72
C LYS A 348 -21.24 -21.15 3.23
N LEU A 349 -20.13 -21.18 3.98
CA LEU A 349 -20.12 -20.99 5.43
C LEU A 349 -20.36 -19.53 5.85
N ALA A 350 -20.04 -18.54 5.01
CA ALA A 350 -20.15 -17.13 5.35
C ALA A 350 -21.53 -16.69 5.87
N LYS A 351 -22.59 -17.44 5.50
CA LYS A 351 -23.97 -17.18 5.96
C LYS A 351 -24.32 -17.83 7.29
N THR A 352 -23.68 -18.93 7.65
CA THR A 352 -24.04 -19.78 8.81
C THR A 352 -22.99 -19.74 9.91
N ASP A 353 -21.71 -19.75 9.55
CA ASP A 353 -20.56 -19.61 10.43
C ASP A 353 -19.54 -18.63 9.80
N PRO A 354 -19.80 -17.31 9.85
CA PRO A 354 -18.93 -16.30 9.26
C PRO A 354 -17.54 -16.26 9.91
N THR A 355 -17.43 -16.67 11.18
CA THR A 355 -16.13 -16.78 11.87
C THR A 355 -15.29 -17.87 11.22
N LEU A 356 -15.85 -19.07 11.03
CA LEU A 356 -15.12 -20.17 10.40
C LEU A 356 -14.81 -19.87 8.94
N ALA A 357 -15.72 -19.24 8.21
CA ALA A 357 -15.48 -18.81 6.83
C ALA A 357 -14.23 -17.91 6.73
N LEU A 358 -14.14 -16.86 7.55
CA LEU A 358 -12.98 -15.98 7.58
C LEU A 358 -11.72 -16.68 8.09
N GLN A 359 -11.84 -17.63 9.03
CA GLN A 359 -10.72 -18.42 9.50
C GLN A 359 -10.10 -19.28 8.38
N ILE A 360 -10.93 -19.84 7.50
CA ILE A 360 -10.50 -20.58 6.30
C ILE A 360 -9.78 -19.63 5.34
N GLU A 361 -10.35 -18.45 5.07
CA GLU A 361 -9.72 -17.45 4.20
C GLU A 361 -8.35 -17.02 4.73
N VAL A 362 -8.25 -16.69 6.02
CA VAL A 362 -6.97 -16.34 6.68
C VAL A 362 -5.97 -17.49 6.60
N ALA A 363 -6.40 -18.72 6.92
CA ALA A 363 -5.56 -19.89 6.93
C ALA A 363 -5.02 -20.26 5.53
N ASN A 364 -5.83 -20.07 4.47
CA ASN A 364 -5.43 -20.35 3.10
C ASN A 364 -4.78 -19.14 2.39
N SER A 365 -4.85 -17.95 2.99
CA SER A 365 -4.20 -16.76 2.46
C SER A 365 -2.69 -16.89 2.50
N HIS A 366 -2.02 -16.24 1.54
CA HIS A 366 -0.57 -16.20 1.49
C HIS A 366 0.07 -15.39 2.64
N TRP A 367 -0.75 -14.68 3.43
CA TRP A 367 -0.32 -13.90 4.59
C TRP A 367 -0.47 -14.69 5.88
N GLY A 368 -1.61 -15.34 6.10
CA GLY A 368 -1.94 -16.00 7.37
C GLY A 368 -1.50 -17.45 7.49
N GLY A 369 -1.49 -18.22 6.40
CA GLY A 369 -1.14 -19.64 6.42
C GLY A 369 0.34 -19.95 6.66
N LYS A 370 1.22 -18.94 6.74
CA LYS A 370 2.69 -19.09 6.85
C LYS A 370 3.28 -20.09 5.83
N GLY A 371 2.68 -20.17 4.65
CA GLY A 371 3.08 -21.08 3.57
C GLY A 371 2.32 -22.40 3.52
N THR A 372 1.46 -22.70 4.49
CA THR A 372 0.50 -23.81 4.41
C THR A 372 -0.70 -23.38 3.58
N LYS A 373 -0.97 -24.12 2.50
CA LYS A 373 -2.15 -23.96 1.65
C LYS A 373 -2.94 -25.26 1.64
N PHE A 374 -4.26 -25.13 1.62
CA PHE A 374 -5.17 -26.23 1.36
C PHE A 374 -6.27 -25.71 0.45
N ASP A 375 -6.15 -26.00 -0.84
CA ASP A 375 -7.12 -25.55 -1.83
C ASP A 375 -8.24 -26.59 -1.97
N THR A 376 -7.96 -27.88 -1.72
CA THR A 376 -8.88 -29.01 -1.89
C THR A 376 -9.12 -29.80 -0.60
N LYS A 377 -10.12 -30.68 -0.63
CA LYS A 377 -10.43 -31.60 0.49
C LYS A 377 -9.27 -32.57 0.73
N GLU A 378 -8.61 -33.00 -0.35
CA GLU A 378 -7.44 -33.88 -0.34
C GLU A 378 -6.23 -33.19 0.31
N ASP A 379 -5.96 -31.92 -0.01
CA ASP A 379 -4.88 -31.16 0.65
C ASP A 379 -5.12 -31.08 2.16
N LEU A 380 -6.37 -30.86 2.56
CA LEU A 380 -6.74 -30.79 3.98
C LEU A 380 -6.54 -32.13 4.69
N GLN A 381 -6.90 -33.24 4.03
CA GLN A 381 -6.65 -34.59 4.54
C GLN A 381 -5.14 -34.86 4.67
N GLU A 382 -4.33 -34.48 3.68
CA GLU A 382 -2.87 -34.62 3.73
C GLU A 382 -2.29 -33.87 4.93
N LEU A 383 -2.74 -32.64 5.21
CA LEU A 383 -2.30 -31.88 6.37
C LEU A 383 -2.65 -32.58 7.69
N ILE A 384 -3.83 -33.18 7.77
CA ILE A 384 -4.26 -33.97 8.93
C ILE A 384 -3.36 -35.20 9.11
N ASP A 385 -3.12 -35.95 8.04
CA ASP A 385 -2.33 -37.19 8.07
C ASP A 385 -0.86 -36.91 8.44
N GLN A 386 -0.35 -35.75 8.04
CA GLN A 386 0.99 -35.26 8.42
C GLN A 386 1.05 -34.67 9.84
N GLY A 387 -0.07 -34.61 10.57
CA GLY A 387 -0.15 -33.98 11.90
C GLY A 387 0.18 -32.49 11.88
N LYS A 388 -0.06 -31.80 10.75
CA LYS A 388 0.26 -30.37 10.61
C LYS A 388 -0.74 -29.54 11.40
N THR A 389 -0.21 -28.53 12.08
CA THR A 389 -1.03 -27.49 12.70
C THR A 389 -1.08 -26.28 11.77
N VAL A 390 -2.29 -25.88 11.37
CA VAL A 390 -2.52 -24.64 10.62
C VAL A 390 -3.01 -23.56 11.56
N LEU A 391 -2.35 -22.41 11.52
CA LEU A 391 -2.69 -21.28 12.38
C LEU A 391 -3.62 -20.30 11.66
N THR A 392 -4.55 -19.73 12.42
CA THR A 392 -5.47 -18.67 11.97
C THR A 392 -5.76 -17.72 13.14
N MET A 393 -6.39 -16.59 12.86
CA MET A 393 -6.92 -15.70 13.90
C MET A 393 -8.16 -16.33 14.53
N LYS A 394 -8.20 -16.48 15.85
CA LYS A 394 -9.39 -16.99 16.56
C LYS A 394 -10.59 -16.05 16.38
N ASN A 395 -10.34 -14.75 16.27
CA ASN A 395 -11.33 -13.69 16.12
C ASN A 395 -11.02 -12.90 14.83
N PRO A 396 -11.24 -13.51 13.64
CA PRO A 396 -10.74 -12.99 12.37
C PRO A 396 -11.41 -11.67 11.96
N ILE A 397 -10.67 -10.89 11.15
CA ILE A 397 -11.10 -9.60 10.60
C ILE A 397 -11.36 -9.74 9.11
N THR A 398 -10.29 -9.97 8.34
CA THR A 398 -10.26 -10.32 6.92
C THR A 398 -9.00 -11.15 6.66
N ASP A 399 -8.87 -11.74 5.48
CA ASP A 399 -7.62 -12.38 5.05
C ASP A 399 -6.46 -11.37 4.97
N TYR A 400 -6.72 -10.15 4.48
CA TYR A 400 -5.73 -9.10 4.34
C TYR A 400 -5.22 -8.59 5.70
N ALA A 401 -6.04 -8.65 6.74
CA ALA A 401 -5.64 -8.35 8.12
C ALA A 401 -4.48 -9.24 8.61
N ALA A 402 -4.32 -10.45 8.06
CA ALA A 402 -3.23 -11.34 8.43
C ALA A 402 -1.83 -10.89 7.96
N LYS A 403 -1.76 -9.83 7.13
CA LYS A 403 -0.51 -9.32 6.58
C LYS A 403 0.44 -8.75 7.64
N ASN A 404 -0.09 -7.97 8.59
CA ASN A 404 0.62 -7.48 9.78
C ASN A 404 -0.37 -6.74 10.71
N ASN A 405 0.10 -6.34 11.89
CA ASN A 405 -0.72 -5.70 12.92
C ASN A 405 -1.30 -4.34 12.49
N GLU A 406 -0.58 -3.57 11.66
CA GLU A 406 -1.09 -2.31 11.09
C GLU A 406 -2.24 -2.58 10.11
N GLU A 407 -2.10 -3.56 9.23
CA GLU A 407 -3.13 -3.93 8.25
C GLU A 407 -4.36 -4.51 8.95
N ALA A 408 -4.17 -5.30 10.01
CA ALA A 408 -5.27 -5.75 10.87
C ALA A 408 -6.06 -4.59 11.45
N PHE A 409 -5.37 -3.55 11.94
CA PHE A 409 -6.02 -2.34 12.44
C PHE A 409 -6.80 -1.62 11.32
N CYS A 410 -6.17 -1.45 10.16
CA CYS A 410 -6.77 -0.74 9.02
C CYS A 410 -8.00 -1.47 8.47
N GLU A 411 -7.95 -2.79 8.35
CA GLU A 411 -9.08 -3.64 7.96
C GLU A 411 -10.21 -3.63 8.98
N ALA A 412 -9.88 -3.59 10.29
CA ALA A 412 -10.90 -3.52 11.33
C ALA A 412 -11.66 -2.19 11.26
N VAL A 413 -10.93 -1.08 11.13
CA VAL A 413 -11.52 0.26 10.95
C VAL A 413 -12.29 0.36 9.63
N GLY A 414 -11.71 -0.17 8.54
CA GLY A 414 -12.32 -0.25 7.21
C GLY A 414 -13.66 -0.97 7.24
N SER A 415 -13.71 -2.14 7.87
CA SER A 415 -14.93 -2.95 8.03
C SER A 415 -15.98 -2.25 8.90
N LEU A 416 -15.57 -1.65 10.02
CA LEU A 416 -16.47 -0.91 10.91
C LEU A 416 -17.16 0.25 10.17
N VAL A 417 -16.43 0.99 9.33
CA VAL A 417 -16.96 2.16 8.62
C VAL A 417 -17.68 1.75 7.33
N GLY A 418 -17.10 0.88 6.51
CA GLY A 418 -17.67 0.46 5.24
C GLY A 418 -18.91 -0.42 5.39
N TYR A 419 -18.88 -1.39 6.31
CA TYR A 419 -19.91 -2.42 6.43
C TYR A 419 -20.71 -2.34 7.74
N GLY A 420 -20.08 -1.87 8.83
CA GLY A 420 -20.75 -1.67 10.12
C GLY A 420 -20.23 -2.55 11.24
N PRO A 421 -20.65 -2.30 12.48
CA PRO A 421 -20.06 -2.97 13.65
C PRO A 421 -20.33 -4.47 13.67
N ARG A 422 -21.37 -4.98 12.99
CA ARG A 422 -21.68 -6.42 13.00
C ARG A 422 -20.71 -7.27 12.18
N THR A 423 -19.87 -6.66 11.34
CA THR A 423 -18.87 -7.41 10.56
C THR A 423 -17.61 -7.73 11.33
N LEU A 424 -17.44 -7.17 12.53
CA LEU A 424 -16.29 -7.46 13.40
C LEU A 424 -16.72 -8.37 14.54
N HIS A 425 -15.86 -9.33 14.86
CA HIS A 425 -16.04 -10.17 16.04
C HIS A 425 -16.15 -9.31 17.32
N PRO A 426 -17.04 -9.64 18.28
CA PRO A 426 -17.22 -8.87 19.51
C PRO A 426 -15.93 -8.54 20.26
N LEU A 427 -14.96 -9.46 20.29
CA LEU A 427 -13.68 -9.24 20.98
C LEU A 427 -12.81 -8.21 20.25
N THR A 428 -12.69 -8.31 18.93
CA THR A 428 -11.95 -7.33 18.11
C THR A 428 -12.52 -5.92 18.25
N ARG A 429 -13.86 -5.80 18.37
CA ARG A 429 -14.49 -4.50 18.65
C ARG A 429 -14.11 -3.93 20.01
N LYS A 430 -14.00 -4.77 21.04
CA LYS A 430 -13.53 -4.34 22.36
C LYS A 430 -12.09 -3.85 22.28
N TRP A 431 -11.22 -4.52 21.53
CA TRP A 431 -9.85 -4.05 21.32
C TRP A 431 -9.81 -2.67 20.65
N LEU A 432 -10.60 -2.47 19.58
CA LEU A 432 -10.72 -1.17 18.93
C LEU A 432 -11.22 -0.08 19.89
N GLN A 433 -12.22 -0.38 20.73
CA GLN A 433 -12.73 0.58 21.74
C GLN A 433 -11.65 1.00 22.74
N THR A 434 -10.80 0.06 23.16
CA THR A 434 -9.69 0.33 24.09
C THR A 434 -8.71 1.33 23.49
N ILE A 435 -8.37 1.19 22.20
CA ILE A 435 -7.33 2.02 21.56
C ILE A 435 -7.87 3.30 20.91
N LEU A 436 -9.18 3.39 20.65
CA LEU A 436 -9.85 4.53 20.05
C LEU A 436 -11.00 5.03 20.96
N PRO A 437 -10.67 5.71 22.08
CA PRO A 437 -11.68 6.26 22.97
C PRO A 437 -12.52 7.31 22.22
N GLY A 438 -13.83 7.05 22.09
CA GLY A 438 -14.75 7.83 21.27
C GLY A 438 -15.37 7.06 20.10
N MET A 439 -14.96 5.81 19.88
CA MET A 439 -15.69 4.89 19.02
C MET A 439 -17.12 4.66 19.56
N ARG A 440 -18.12 4.87 18.70
CA ARG A 440 -19.54 4.76 19.04
C ARG A 440 -20.08 3.45 18.51
N MET A 441 -20.57 2.61 19.40
CA MET A 441 -21.40 1.48 19.02
C MET A 441 -22.82 2.00 18.87
N GLY A 442 -23.40 1.93 17.67
CA GLY A 442 -24.83 2.21 17.49
C GLY A 442 -25.64 1.42 18.52
N SER A 443 -26.68 2.04 19.10
CA SER A 443 -27.48 1.45 20.17
C SER A 443 -27.92 0.03 19.82
N PHE A 444 -27.47 -0.95 20.61
CA PHE A 444 -28.13 -2.25 20.66
C PHE A 444 -29.54 -2.00 21.20
N ARG A 445 -30.57 -2.25 20.40
CA ARG A 445 -31.90 -2.47 20.96
C ARG A 445 -31.83 -3.82 21.70
N ILE A 446 -31.66 -3.75 23.02
CA ILE A 446 -31.71 -4.90 23.95
C ILE A 446 -32.99 -5.73 23.74
N SER A 447 -34.06 -5.13 23.19
CA SER A 447 -35.32 -5.80 22.87
C SER A 447 -35.22 -6.96 21.86
N GLU A 448 -34.13 -7.09 21.09
CA GLU A 448 -33.94 -8.20 20.15
C GLU A 448 -33.17 -9.39 20.77
N MET A 449 -32.48 -9.23 21.89
CA MET A 449 -31.86 -10.37 22.61
C MET A 449 -32.88 -11.18 23.43
N ILE A 450 -33.98 -10.55 23.86
CA ILE A 450 -34.98 -11.19 24.73
C ILE A 450 -35.99 -12.04 23.91
N ARG A 451 -36.04 -11.91 22.58
CA ARG A 451 -36.95 -12.71 21.72
C ARG A 451 -36.34 -14.01 21.16
N GLY A 452 -35.12 -14.36 21.54
CA GLY A 452 -34.47 -15.61 21.11
C GLY A 452 -34.48 -16.73 22.15
N ALA A 453 -35.06 -16.50 23.32
CA ALA A 453 -35.28 -17.53 24.34
C ALA A 453 -36.78 -17.84 24.39
N ASP A 454 -37.27 -18.53 23.36
CA ASP A 454 -38.50 -19.33 23.48
C ASP A 454 -38.07 -20.69 24.06
N PRO A 455 -38.53 -21.12 25.25
CA PRO A 455 -38.18 -22.41 25.82
C PRO A 455 -38.93 -23.60 25.17
N THR A 456 -39.65 -23.38 24.08
CA THR A 456 -40.48 -24.42 23.46
C THR A 456 -40.45 -24.35 21.93
N VAL A 457 -39.40 -24.90 21.30
CA VAL A 457 -39.43 -25.79 20.10
C VAL A 457 -38.11 -26.55 20.02
#